data_AF-A0A9Q0U5E5-F1
#
_entry.id   AF-A0A9Q0U5E5-F1
#
_cell.length_a   1.000
_cell.length_b   1.000
_cell.length_c   1.000
_cell.angle_alpha   90.00
_cell.angle_beta   90.00
_cell.angle_gamma   90.00
#
_symmetry.space_group_name_H-M   'P 1'
#
loop_
_entity.id
_entity.type
_entity.pdbx_description
1 polymer ?
#
loop_
_entity_poly.entity_id
_entity_poly.type
_entity_poly.pdbx_seq_one_letter_code
_entity_poly.pdbx_strand_id
1 'polypeptide(L)'
;MGGVSLEGEKVILVPYMEAHVPKYHQWMQDPFLLQATGSEPLSLQDEYTMQLSWTQDPLKRTFIVLDKELIQAGFVHGDPHVEAMVGDVNIFMNDLDDPQMAEIEIMIAEPKSRGKGLGKESVLMMMAYAVQDLGIHVFRAKIGESNGSSLHMFLNMGFQETSRSEIFKEVTLELPMTQPKCDELRKLIDNVVTHE
;
A
#
# COMPACT_ATOMS: atom_id res chain seq x y z
N MET A 1 -1.05 22.08 2.91
CA MET A 1 0.26 21.53 3.35
C MET A 1 0.25 20.11 2.85
N GLY A 2 0.96 19.85 1.75
CA GLY A 2 0.91 18.58 1.04
C GLY A 2 1.57 17.48 1.87
N GLY A 3 1.02 16.26 1.83
CA GLY A 3 1.76 15.09 2.29
C GLY A 3 2.83 14.73 1.27
N VAL A 4 3.83 13.95 1.68
CA VAL A 4 4.93 13.50 0.82
C VAL A 4 4.42 12.71 -0.38
N SER A 5 5.08 12.82 -1.54
CA SER A 5 4.92 11.86 -2.66
C SER A 5 6.23 11.16 -2.95
N LEU A 6 6.17 9.87 -3.31
CA LEU A 6 7.33 9.04 -3.62
C LEU A 6 7.23 8.59 -5.07
N GLU A 7 8.18 9.00 -5.90
CA GLU A 7 8.21 8.66 -7.33
C GLU A 7 9.27 7.59 -7.59
N GLY A 8 8.83 6.40 -8.00
CA GLY A 8 9.67 5.28 -8.41
C GLY A 8 9.86 5.17 -9.92
N GLU A 9 10.27 3.99 -10.36
CA GLU A 9 10.49 3.65 -11.76
C GLU A 9 9.15 3.53 -12.51
N LYS A 10 8.19 2.77 -11.97
CA LYS A 10 6.89 2.50 -12.62
C LYS A 10 5.70 3.06 -11.85
N VAL A 11 5.85 3.34 -10.56
CA VAL A 11 4.76 3.85 -9.72
C VAL A 11 5.10 5.19 -9.11
N ILE A 12 4.06 5.97 -8.82
CA ILE A 12 4.15 7.14 -7.96
C ILE A 12 3.17 6.94 -6.81
N LEU A 13 3.65 7.10 -5.58
CA LEU A 13 2.84 7.05 -4.37
C LEU A 13 2.48 8.48 -3.97
N VAL A 14 1.20 8.80 -3.93
CA VAL A 14 0.70 10.13 -3.56
C VAL A 14 -0.23 10.05 -2.34
N PRO A 15 -0.35 11.11 -1.53
CA PRO A 15 -1.25 11.11 -0.37
C PRO A 15 -2.69 10.77 -0.79
N TYR A 16 -3.44 10.11 0.09
CA TYR A 16 -4.85 9.85 -0.15
C TYR A 16 -5.70 11.11 0.02
N MET A 17 -6.05 11.77 -1.10
CA MET A 17 -6.85 13.00 -1.13
C MET A 17 -8.35 12.73 -1.32
N GLU A 18 -9.17 13.71 -0.94
CA GLU A 18 -10.63 13.72 -1.17
C GLU A 18 -11.00 13.42 -2.63
N ALA A 19 -10.24 13.96 -3.59
CA ALA A 19 -10.47 13.77 -5.03
C ALA A 19 -10.37 12.30 -5.50
N HIS A 20 -9.71 11.43 -4.73
CA HIS A 20 -9.59 10.01 -5.03
C HIS A 20 -10.83 9.20 -4.63
N VAL A 21 -11.61 9.70 -3.67
CA VAL A 21 -12.74 8.98 -3.06
C VAL A 21 -13.76 8.48 -4.08
N PRO A 22 -14.21 9.28 -5.09
CA PRO A 22 -15.18 8.79 -6.06
C PRO A 22 -14.70 7.57 -6.86
N LYS A 23 -13.43 7.53 -7.25
CA LYS A 23 -12.84 6.41 -7.99
C LYS A 23 -12.62 5.20 -7.08
N TYR A 24 -12.14 5.43 -5.86
CA TYR A 24 -12.00 4.39 -4.85
C TYR A 24 -13.34 3.71 -4.55
N HIS A 25 -14.40 4.50 -4.35
CA HIS A 25 -15.74 4.00 -4.12
C HIS A 25 -16.26 3.13 -5.28
N GLN A 26 -15.95 3.49 -6.53
CA GLN A 26 -16.28 2.67 -7.70
C GLN A 26 -15.58 1.30 -7.66
N TRP A 27 -14.32 1.25 -7.25
CA TRP A 27 -13.62 -0.02 -7.05
C TRP A 27 -14.25 -0.86 -5.94
N MET A 28 -14.65 -0.23 -4.83
CA MET A 28 -15.33 -0.90 -3.71
C MET A 28 -16.78 -1.32 -4.01
N GLN A 29 -17.25 -1.17 -5.26
CA GLN A 29 -18.47 -1.83 -5.75
C GLN A 29 -18.19 -3.20 -6.40
N ASP A 30 -16.93 -3.54 -6.66
CA ASP A 30 -16.55 -4.83 -7.25
C ASP A 30 -16.50 -5.93 -6.16
N PRO A 31 -17.35 -6.97 -6.23
CA PRO A 31 -17.34 -8.07 -5.26
C PRO A 31 -16.00 -8.80 -5.18
N PHE A 32 -15.25 -8.87 -6.29
CA PHE A 32 -13.93 -9.48 -6.30
C PHE A 32 -12.94 -8.67 -5.45
N LEU A 33 -12.97 -7.34 -5.57
CA LEU A 33 -12.10 -6.47 -4.79
C LEU A 33 -12.47 -6.52 -3.31
N LEU A 34 -13.76 -6.36 -2.98
CA LEU A 34 -14.25 -6.48 -1.60
C LEU A 34 -13.82 -7.79 -0.94
N GLN A 35 -13.96 -8.92 -1.65
CA GLN A 35 -13.50 -10.21 -1.15
C GLN A 35 -11.98 -10.26 -0.97
N ALA A 36 -11.22 -9.75 -1.93
CA ALA A 36 -9.76 -9.81 -1.92
C ALA A 36 -9.14 -8.90 -0.83
N THR A 37 -9.80 -7.81 -0.47
CA THR A 37 -9.39 -6.86 0.58
C THR A 37 -10.08 -7.10 1.92
N GLY A 38 -10.98 -8.08 2.02
CA GLY A 38 -11.76 -8.33 3.24
C GLY A 38 -12.64 -7.15 3.65
N SER A 39 -13.07 -6.34 2.69
CA SER A 39 -13.82 -5.10 2.92
C SER A 39 -15.32 -5.29 2.73
N GLU A 40 -16.11 -4.46 3.39
CA GLU A 40 -17.56 -4.37 3.20
C GLU A 40 -17.89 -3.11 2.37
N PRO A 41 -18.95 -3.14 1.55
CA PRO A 41 -19.33 -1.99 0.75
C PRO A 41 -19.80 -0.84 1.64
N LEU A 42 -19.31 0.37 1.35
CA LEU A 42 -19.68 1.59 2.03
C LEU A 42 -20.52 2.50 1.12
N SER A 43 -21.31 3.40 1.72
CA SER A 43 -21.88 4.50 0.95
C SER A 43 -20.79 5.49 0.56
N LEU A 44 -20.97 6.26 -0.52
CA LEU A 44 -20.00 7.28 -0.92
C LEU A 44 -19.70 8.28 0.21
N GLN A 45 -20.69 8.61 1.03
CA GLN A 45 -20.51 9.53 2.17
C GLN A 45 -19.66 8.88 3.29
N ASP A 46 -19.82 7.58 3.50
CA ASP A 46 -19.01 6.84 4.46
C ASP A 46 -17.57 6.70 3.96
N GLU A 47 -17.33 6.57 2.65
CA GLU A 47 -15.99 6.57 2.05
C GLU A 47 -15.24 7.89 2.31
N TYR A 48 -15.92 9.03 2.21
CA TYR A 48 -15.33 10.33 2.60
C TYR A 48 -14.97 10.35 4.10
N THR A 49 -15.84 9.80 4.94
CA THR A 49 -15.60 9.72 6.38
C THR A 49 -14.40 8.81 6.69
N MET A 50 -14.29 7.70 5.97
CA MET A 50 -13.17 6.76 6.07
C MET A 50 -11.86 7.35 5.56
N GLN A 51 -11.88 8.08 4.44
CA GLN A 51 -10.70 8.77 3.94
C GLN A 51 -10.15 9.78 4.95
N LEU A 52 -11.03 10.56 5.60
CA LEU A 52 -10.62 11.49 6.65
C LEU A 52 -10.07 10.77 7.88
N SER A 53 -10.71 9.69 8.33
CA SER A 53 -10.23 8.94 9.50
C SER A 53 -8.86 8.32 9.24
N TRP A 54 -8.63 7.77 8.04
CA TRP A 54 -7.35 7.17 7.67
C TRP A 54 -6.22 8.19 7.52
N THR A 55 -6.51 9.36 6.96
CA THR A 55 -5.50 10.40 6.74
C THR A 55 -5.12 11.15 8.02
N GLN A 56 -6.02 11.18 9.01
CA GLN A 56 -5.78 11.85 10.29
C GLN A 56 -5.21 10.92 11.37
N ASP A 57 -5.22 9.61 11.14
CA ASP A 57 -4.68 8.63 12.08
C ASP A 57 -3.14 8.65 12.06
N PRO A 58 -2.46 8.98 13.18
CA PRO A 58 -1.01 8.97 13.25
C PRO A 58 -0.41 7.56 13.15
N LEU A 59 -1.19 6.51 13.44
CA LEU A 59 -0.79 5.11 13.37
C LEU A 59 -1.08 4.47 12.00
N LYS A 60 -1.64 5.24 11.06
CA LYS A 60 -1.88 4.80 9.69
C LYS A 60 -1.13 5.67 8.68
N ARG A 61 -0.62 5.04 7.63
CA ARG A 61 -0.19 5.74 6.42
C ARG A 61 -0.79 5.06 5.21
N THR A 62 -1.42 5.85 4.37
CA THR A 62 -2.04 5.40 3.12
C THR A 62 -1.49 6.25 1.98
N PHE A 63 -0.98 5.57 0.95
CA PHE A 63 -0.69 6.20 -0.33
C PHE A 63 -1.60 5.61 -1.40
N ILE A 64 -2.04 6.47 -2.32
CA ILE A 64 -2.62 6.04 -3.59
C ILE A 64 -1.48 5.72 -4.55
N VAL A 65 -1.60 4.59 -5.22
CA VAL A 65 -0.68 4.11 -6.24
C VAL A 65 -1.11 4.65 -7.60
N LEU A 66 -0.22 5.40 -8.25
CA LEU A 66 -0.37 5.84 -9.64
C LEU A 66 0.45 4.93 -10.56
N ASP A 67 -0.11 4.50 -11.68
CA ASP A 67 0.64 3.88 -12.78
C ASP A 67 1.28 4.99 -13.62
N LYS A 68 2.61 5.09 -13.58
CA LYS A 68 3.36 6.17 -14.22
C LYS A 68 3.16 6.21 -15.74
N GLU A 69 2.86 5.07 -16.37
CA GLU A 69 2.57 5.00 -17.81
C GLU A 69 1.27 5.73 -18.19
N LEU A 70 0.37 5.98 -17.24
CA LEU A 70 -0.91 6.67 -17.48
C LEU A 70 -0.80 8.20 -17.34
N ILE A 71 0.31 8.72 -16.83
CA ILE A 71 0.53 10.16 -16.65
C ILE A 71 1.02 10.76 -17.96
N GLN A 72 0.13 11.49 -18.66
CA GLN A 72 0.43 12.03 -19.99
C GLN A 72 1.11 13.42 -19.98
N ALA A 73 0.83 14.24 -18.96
CA ALA A 73 1.26 15.65 -18.91
C ALA A 73 2.48 15.89 -17.98
N GLY A 74 3.12 14.83 -17.50
CA GLY A 74 4.10 14.89 -16.43
C GLY A 74 3.45 14.86 -15.05
N PHE A 75 4.22 14.44 -14.04
CA PHE A 75 3.77 14.38 -12.65
C PHE A 75 3.92 15.76 -11.99
N VAL A 76 2.90 16.20 -11.26
CA VAL A 76 2.91 17.43 -10.46
C VAL A 76 2.58 17.07 -9.02
N HIS A 77 3.54 17.29 -8.12
CA HIS A 77 3.33 17.04 -6.70
C HIS A 77 2.16 17.89 -6.16
N GLY A 78 1.28 17.25 -5.39
CA GLY A 78 0.08 17.88 -4.84
C GLY A 78 -1.16 17.74 -5.71
N ASP A 79 -1.02 17.42 -7.01
CA ASP A 79 -2.14 17.06 -7.86
C ASP A 79 -2.55 15.60 -7.63
N PRO A 80 -3.85 15.27 -7.64
CA PRO A 80 -4.33 13.93 -7.33
C PRO A 80 -4.03 12.90 -8.43
N HIS A 81 -3.96 13.32 -9.70
CA HIS A 81 -3.74 12.41 -10.83
C HIS A 81 -4.72 11.21 -10.86
N VAL A 82 -6.01 11.47 -10.65
CA VAL A 82 -7.08 10.45 -10.60
C VAL A 82 -7.11 9.59 -11.88
N GLU A 83 -6.71 10.15 -13.02
CA GLU A 83 -6.57 9.44 -14.29
C GLU A 83 -5.56 8.29 -14.24
N ALA A 84 -4.51 8.43 -13.43
CA ALA A 84 -3.42 7.46 -13.27
C ALA A 84 -3.54 6.62 -12.00
N MET A 85 -4.50 6.91 -11.11
CA MET A 85 -4.78 6.14 -9.90
C MET A 85 -5.17 4.68 -10.24
N VAL A 86 -4.44 3.71 -9.69
CA VAL A 86 -4.63 2.27 -9.98
C VAL A 86 -4.79 1.39 -8.75
N GLY A 87 -4.53 1.91 -7.56
CA GLY A 87 -4.69 1.20 -6.31
C GLY A 87 -4.19 2.03 -5.12
N ASP A 88 -3.85 1.35 -4.04
CA ASP A 88 -3.39 1.94 -2.80
C ASP A 88 -2.49 0.97 -2.01
N VAL A 89 -1.60 1.53 -1.21
CA VAL A 89 -0.73 0.81 -0.28
C VAL A 89 -0.87 1.44 1.11
N ASN A 90 -1.07 0.60 2.12
CA ASN A 90 -1.34 1.01 3.49
C ASN A 90 -0.33 0.38 4.44
N ILE A 91 -0.02 1.11 5.52
CA ILE A 91 0.59 0.55 6.72
C ILE A 91 -0.16 0.96 7.97
N PHE A 92 -0.16 0.06 8.95
CA PHE A 92 -0.82 0.23 10.25
C PHE A 92 0.14 -0.15 11.38
N MET A 93 0.31 0.74 12.36
CA MET A 93 1.21 0.57 13.52
C MET A 93 0.38 0.37 14.80
N ASN A 94 -0.47 -0.65 14.79
CA ASN A 94 -1.52 -0.85 15.79
C ASN A 94 -1.17 -1.88 16.88
N ASP A 95 0.05 -2.42 16.86
CA ASP A 95 0.49 -3.38 17.88
C ASP A 95 0.99 -2.62 19.11
N LEU A 96 0.27 -2.80 20.22
CA LEU A 96 0.52 -2.11 21.48
C LEU A 96 1.79 -2.63 22.18
N ASP A 97 2.17 -3.88 21.90
CA ASP A 97 3.36 -4.50 22.46
C ASP A 97 4.60 -4.15 21.62
N ASP A 98 4.40 -3.92 20.32
CA ASP A 98 5.46 -3.49 19.39
C ASP A 98 5.02 -2.36 18.43
N PRO A 99 5.17 -1.08 18.84
CA PRO A 99 4.84 0.06 17.99
C PRO A 99 5.69 0.20 16.73
N GLN A 100 6.79 -0.54 16.62
CA GLN A 100 7.69 -0.52 15.45
C GLN A 100 7.49 -1.74 14.53
N MET A 101 6.42 -2.51 14.75
CA MET A 101 5.88 -3.46 13.79
C MET A 101 4.74 -2.80 13.00
N ALA A 102 4.79 -2.93 11.68
CA ALA A 102 3.74 -2.41 10.80
C ALA A 102 3.07 -3.53 10.00
N GLU A 103 1.74 -3.57 10.05
CA GLU A 103 0.96 -4.34 9.09
C GLU A 103 0.92 -3.61 7.75
N ILE A 104 1.23 -4.27 6.64
CA ILE A 104 1.28 -3.70 5.29
C ILE A 104 0.26 -4.36 4.36
N GLU A 105 -0.48 -3.54 3.63
CA GLU A 105 -1.50 -3.97 2.68
C GLU A 105 -1.30 -3.28 1.33
N ILE A 106 -1.71 -3.94 0.25
CA ILE A 106 -1.59 -3.43 -1.12
C ILE A 106 -2.76 -3.93 -1.96
N MET A 107 -3.37 -3.01 -2.69
CA MET A 107 -4.35 -3.31 -3.73
C MET A 107 -3.90 -2.67 -5.06
N ILE A 108 -3.99 -3.44 -6.15
CA ILE A 108 -3.98 -2.89 -7.52
C ILE A 108 -5.34 -3.17 -8.13
N ALA A 109 -6.24 -2.19 -8.01
CA ALA A 109 -7.62 -2.29 -8.41
C ALA A 109 -7.78 -2.37 -9.93
N GLU A 110 -7.02 -1.59 -10.69
CA GLU A 110 -7.16 -1.49 -12.16
C GLU A 110 -6.60 -2.75 -12.87
N PRO A 111 -7.44 -3.56 -13.55
CA PRO A 111 -6.99 -4.81 -14.16
C PRO A 111 -5.89 -4.64 -15.20
N LYS A 112 -5.91 -3.52 -15.95
CA LYS A 112 -4.92 -3.20 -16.98
C LYS A 112 -3.53 -2.93 -16.43
N SER A 113 -3.41 -2.66 -15.12
CA SER A 113 -2.16 -2.34 -14.44
C SER A 113 -1.66 -3.50 -13.56
N ARG A 114 -2.42 -4.59 -13.45
CA ARG A 114 -1.99 -5.83 -12.78
C ARG A 114 -0.93 -6.56 -13.62
N GLY A 115 -0.06 -7.33 -12.95
CA GLY A 115 0.97 -8.14 -13.62
C GLY A 115 2.17 -7.35 -14.17
N LYS A 116 2.20 -6.01 -14.04
CA LYS A 116 3.32 -5.16 -14.48
C LYS A 116 4.44 -4.98 -13.44
N GLY A 117 4.25 -5.51 -12.23
CA GLY A 117 5.15 -5.35 -11.09
C GLY A 117 4.85 -4.15 -10.17
N LEU A 118 3.78 -3.39 -10.43
CA LEU A 118 3.44 -2.17 -9.67
C LEU A 118 3.22 -2.44 -8.18
N GLY A 119 2.51 -3.53 -7.84
CA GLY A 119 2.26 -3.89 -6.44
C GLY A 119 3.55 -4.17 -5.66
N LYS A 120 4.50 -4.88 -6.27
CA LYS A 120 5.80 -5.17 -5.66
C LYS A 120 6.59 -3.89 -5.41
N GLU A 121 6.67 -3.02 -6.41
CA GLU A 121 7.38 -1.74 -6.30
C GLU A 121 6.75 -0.83 -5.24
N SER A 122 5.42 -0.73 -5.22
CA SER A 122 4.66 0.05 -4.23
C SER A 122 4.93 -0.42 -2.80
N VAL A 123 4.91 -1.74 -2.57
CA VAL A 123 5.23 -2.32 -1.25
C VAL A 123 6.67 -2.01 -0.85
N LEU A 124 7.64 -2.19 -1.74
CA LEU A 124 9.04 -1.92 -1.43
C LEU A 124 9.28 -0.44 -1.12
N MET A 125 8.66 0.47 -1.87
CA MET A 125 8.73 1.92 -1.62
C MET A 125 8.09 2.30 -0.28
N MET A 126 6.92 1.75 0.04
CA MET A 126 6.26 1.98 1.34
C MET A 126 7.11 1.44 2.50
N MET A 127 7.68 0.22 2.36
CA MET A 127 8.55 -0.35 3.39
C MET A 127 9.80 0.49 3.61
N ALA A 128 10.43 0.93 2.52
CA ALA A 128 11.58 1.83 2.54
C ALA A 128 11.29 3.12 3.32
N TYR A 129 10.20 3.80 2.97
CA TYR A 129 9.71 4.99 3.67
C TYR A 129 9.46 4.70 5.15
N ALA A 130 8.75 3.61 5.48
CA ALA A 130 8.44 3.28 6.87
C ALA A 130 9.68 2.92 7.71
N VAL A 131 10.69 2.28 7.13
CA VAL A 131 11.97 2.04 7.83
C VAL A 131 12.70 3.35 8.12
N GLN A 132 12.75 4.26 7.15
CA GLN A 132 13.50 5.51 7.26
C GLN A 132 12.79 6.55 8.14
N ASP A 133 11.51 6.77 7.90
CA ASP A 133 10.74 7.89 8.47
C ASP A 133 9.95 7.50 9.72
N LEU A 134 9.61 6.21 9.86
CA LEU A 134 8.79 5.70 10.97
C LEU A 134 9.54 4.73 11.89
N GLY A 135 10.76 4.31 11.52
CA GLY A 135 11.58 3.40 12.32
C GLY A 135 11.03 1.98 12.41
N ILE A 136 10.24 1.54 11.42
CA ILE A 136 9.69 0.18 11.39
C ILE A 136 10.79 -0.86 11.24
N HIS A 137 10.74 -1.92 12.05
CA HIS A 137 11.73 -2.99 12.03
C HIS A 137 11.14 -4.38 11.74
N VAL A 138 9.81 -4.52 11.72
CA VAL A 138 9.13 -5.73 11.25
C VAL A 138 7.91 -5.33 10.42
N PHE A 139 7.76 -5.96 9.26
CA PHE A 139 6.52 -5.87 8.48
C PHE A 139 5.72 -7.15 8.62
N ARG A 140 4.41 -7.01 8.80
CA ARG A 140 3.45 -8.11 8.81
C ARG A 140 2.47 -7.94 7.64
N ALA A 141 2.14 -9.02 6.95
CA ALA A 141 1.11 -9.02 5.92
C ALA A 141 0.10 -10.13 6.23
N LYS A 142 -1.17 -9.79 6.22
CA LYS A 142 -2.29 -10.71 6.42
C LYS A 142 -3.00 -10.89 5.09
N ILE A 143 -3.05 -12.12 4.60
CA ILE A 143 -3.48 -12.40 3.23
C ILE A 143 -4.42 -13.59 3.22
N GLY A 144 -5.61 -13.41 2.65
CA GLY A 144 -6.55 -14.50 2.44
C GLY A 144 -5.92 -15.67 1.66
N GLU A 145 -6.19 -16.91 2.09
CA GLU A 145 -5.60 -18.12 1.52
C GLU A 145 -5.87 -18.31 0.02
N SER A 146 -6.98 -17.75 -0.46
CA SER A 146 -7.36 -17.76 -1.87
C SER A 146 -6.58 -16.75 -2.72
N ASN A 147 -5.93 -15.75 -2.11
CA ASN A 147 -5.20 -14.70 -2.80
C ASN A 147 -3.75 -15.14 -3.13
N GLY A 148 -3.64 -16.14 -4.00
CA GLY A 148 -2.35 -16.69 -4.42
C GLY A 148 -1.41 -15.66 -5.06
N SER A 149 -1.94 -14.62 -5.69
CA SER A 149 -1.14 -13.54 -6.29
C SER A 149 -0.39 -12.74 -5.21
N SER A 150 -1.09 -12.28 -4.17
CA SER A 150 -0.47 -11.55 -3.07
C SER A 150 0.47 -12.46 -2.28
N LEU A 151 0.08 -13.69 -1.97
CA LEU A 151 0.95 -14.66 -1.28
C LEU A 151 2.26 -14.86 -2.04
N HIS A 152 2.21 -15.12 -3.35
CA HIS A 152 3.40 -15.31 -4.16
C HIS A 152 4.29 -14.06 -4.19
N MET A 153 3.68 -12.87 -4.28
CA MET A 153 4.41 -11.60 -4.27
C MET A 153 5.17 -11.37 -2.96
N PHE A 154 4.50 -11.54 -1.81
CA PHE A 154 5.11 -11.33 -0.49
C PHE A 154 6.19 -12.37 -0.18
N LEU A 155 5.94 -13.65 -0.48
CA LEU A 155 6.95 -14.71 -0.33
C LEU A 155 8.20 -14.44 -1.17
N ASN A 156 8.04 -13.96 -2.41
CA ASN A 156 9.17 -13.59 -3.28
C ASN A 156 9.94 -12.35 -2.78
N MET A 157 9.34 -11.52 -1.93
CA MET A 157 10.05 -10.40 -1.26
C MET A 157 10.81 -10.84 -0.02
N GLY A 158 10.66 -12.11 0.39
CA GLY A 158 11.33 -12.72 1.52
C GLY A 158 10.48 -12.82 2.79
N PHE A 159 9.21 -12.44 2.74
CA PHE A 159 8.28 -12.67 3.86
C PHE A 159 8.15 -14.17 4.12
N GLN A 160 7.96 -14.53 5.39
CA GLN A 160 7.82 -15.92 5.83
C GLN A 160 6.51 -16.12 6.58
N GLU A 161 5.84 -17.24 6.37
CA GLU A 161 4.62 -17.60 7.10
C GLU A 161 4.93 -17.82 8.58
N THR A 162 4.25 -17.06 9.44
CA THR A 162 4.38 -17.17 10.91
C THR A 162 3.15 -17.81 11.54
N SER A 163 1.98 -17.62 10.95
CA SER A 163 0.75 -18.28 11.39
C SER A 163 -0.31 -18.37 10.30
N ARG A 164 -1.33 -19.20 10.55
CA ARG A 164 -2.47 -19.43 9.67
C ARG A 164 -3.74 -19.51 10.49
N SER A 165 -4.79 -18.81 10.06
CA SER A 165 -6.12 -18.85 10.68
C SER A 165 -7.10 -19.65 9.83
N GLU A 166 -7.52 -20.80 10.35
CA GLU A 166 -8.55 -21.63 9.70
C GLU A 166 -9.94 -21.00 9.73
N ILE A 167 -10.20 -20.12 10.70
CA ILE A 167 -11.50 -19.45 10.87
C ILE A 167 -11.63 -18.30 9.86
N PHE A 168 -10.59 -17.48 9.74
CA PHE A 168 -10.57 -16.34 8.84
C PHE A 168 -10.08 -16.70 7.43
N LYS A 169 -9.58 -17.92 7.24
CA LYS A 169 -8.97 -18.40 5.97
C LYS A 169 -7.89 -17.44 5.49
N GLU A 170 -6.97 -17.12 6.40
CA GLU A 170 -5.92 -16.12 6.23
C GLU A 170 -4.56 -16.67 6.65
N VAL A 171 -3.52 -16.25 5.94
CA VAL A 171 -2.11 -16.49 6.25
C VAL A 171 -1.48 -15.20 6.74
N THR A 172 -0.80 -15.26 7.88
CA THR A 172 0.05 -14.17 8.37
C THR A 172 1.49 -14.43 7.95
N LEU A 173 2.06 -13.46 7.24
CA LEU A 173 3.46 -13.45 6.84
C LEU A 173 4.20 -12.32 7.57
N GLU A 174 5.46 -12.52 7.92
CA GLU A 174 6.30 -11.49 8.52
C GLU A 174 7.65 -11.38 7.83
N LEU A 175 8.23 -10.19 7.90
CA LEU A 175 9.56 -9.89 7.42
C LEU A 175 10.29 -8.94 8.38
N PRO A 176 11.23 -9.46 9.19
CA PRO A 176 12.12 -8.65 10.01
C PRO A 176 13.14 -7.87 9.16
N MET A 177 13.31 -6.58 9.47
CA MET A 177 14.26 -5.67 8.83
C MET A 177 15.67 -5.86 9.39
N THR A 178 16.28 -6.97 8.98
CA THR A 178 17.72 -7.21 9.22
C THR A 178 18.58 -6.19 8.48
N GLN A 179 19.81 -5.96 8.97
CA GLN A 179 20.73 -5.00 8.33
C GLN A 179 20.90 -5.23 6.81
N PRO A 180 21.10 -6.47 6.30
CA PRO A 180 21.17 -6.71 4.85
C PRO A 180 19.89 -6.30 4.11
N LYS A 181 18.72 -6.50 4.72
CA LYS A 181 17.44 -6.13 4.10
C LYS A 181 17.23 -4.62 4.09
N CYS A 182 17.62 -3.94 5.17
CA CYS A 182 17.67 -2.48 5.20
C CYS A 182 18.61 -1.91 4.13
N ASP A 183 19.79 -2.51 3.94
CA ASP A 183 20.74 -2.09 2.91
C ASP A 183 20.21 -2.33 1.49
N GLU A 184 19.46 -3.42 1.27
CA GLU A 184 18.72 -3.68 0.02
C GLU A 184 17.67 -2.60 -0.24
N LEU A 185 16.83 -2.28 0.75
CA LEU A 185 15.79 -1.25 0.62
C LEU A 185 16.39 0.14 0.38
N ARG A 186 17.47 0.52 1.07
CA ARG A 186 18.15 1.81 0.86
C ARG A 186 18.62 1.99 -0.58
N LYS A 187 19.19 0.94 -1.20
CA LYS A 187 19.60 1.00 -2.61
C LYS A 187 18.43 1.15 -3.57
N LEU A 188 17.23 0.69 -3.19
CA LEU A 188 16.01 0.94 -3.95
C LEU A 188 15.56 2.40 -3.79
N ILE A 189 15.65 2.96 -2.58
CA ILE A 189 15.35 4.38 -2.28
C ILE A 189 16.25 5.34 -3.06
N ASP A 190 17.51 4.99 -3.32
CA ASP A 190 18.41 5.85 -4.10
C ASP A 190 17.85 6.20 -5.51
N ASN A 191 16.88 5.42 -6.00
CA ASN A 191 16.18 5.67 -7.26
C ASN A 191 14.77 6.27 -7.09
N VAL A 192 14.33 6.51 -5.86
CA VAL A 192 13.03 7.11 -5.53
C VAL A 192 13.21 8.61 -5.32
N VAL A 193 12.42 9.41 -6.02
CA VAL A 193 12.38 10.86 -5.83
C VAL A 193 11.29 11.19 -4.81
N THR A 194 11.68 11.81 -3.70
CA THR A 194 10.76 12.32 -2.68
C THR A 194 10.36 13.76 -2.99
N HIS A 195 9.06 14.03 -3.00
CA HIS A 195 8.48 15.37 -3.19
C HIS A 195 7.78 15.81 -1.89
N GLU A 196 8.07 17.02 -1.42
CA GLU A 196 7.58 17.62 -0.16
C GLU A 196 6.93 19.00 -0.34
#